data_AF-A0AAN3A4F4-F1
#
_entry.id   AF-A0AAN3A4F4-F1
#
_cell.length_a   1.000
_cell.length_b   1.000
_cell.length_c   1.000
_cell.angle_alpha   90.00
_cell.angle_beta   90.00
_cell.angle_gamma   90.00
#
_symmetry.space_group_name_H-M   'P 1'
#
loop_
_entity.id
_entity.type
_entity.pdbx_description
1 polymer ?
#
loop_
_entity_poly.entity_id
_entity_poly.type
_entity_poly.pdbx_seq_one_letter_code
_entity_poly.pdbx_strand_id
1 'polypeptide(L)' 'MDIHHINRLYLPAKERYEQLLREQPDVIHRAQLGYIASFLGMTPQHLSRLRSES' A
#
# COMPACT_ATOMS: atom_id res chain seq x y z
N MET A 1 -25.05 -14.26 5.46
CA MET A 1 -23.69 -13.89 5.88
C MET A 1 -23.07 -13.10 4.75
N ASP A 2 -23.00 -11.78 4.90
CA ASP A 2 -22.41 -10.88 3.90
C ASP A 2 -20.91 -11.13 3.71
N ILE A 3 -20.55 -11.71 2.56
CA ILE A 3 -19.17 -11.98 2.13
C ILE A 3 -18.38 -10.66 1.93
N HIS A 4 -19.07 -9.53 1.82
CA HIS A 4 -18.50 -8.20 1.62
C HIS A 4 -17.69 -7.65 2.81
N HIS A 5 -17.86 -8.19 4.02
CA HIS A 5 -17.09 -7.75 5.19
C HIS A 5 -15.70 -8.39 5.30
N ILE A 6 -15.47 -9.56 4.70
CA ILE A 6 -14.18 -10.28 4.83
C ILE A 6 -13.11 -9.67 3.90
N ASN A 7 -13.51 -9.15 2.73
CA ASN A 7 -12.58 -8.57 1.77
C ASN A 7 -11.89 -7.28 2.25
N ARG A 8 -12.50 -6.54 3.17
CA ARG A 8 -11.89 -5.30 3.70
C ARG A 8 -10.73 -5.56 4.67
N LEU A 9 -10.58 -6.80 5.14
CA LEU A 9 -9.49 -7.29 6.01
C LEU A 9 -8.42 -8.10 5.25
N TYR A 10 -8.59 -8.35 3.94
CA TYR A 10 -7.78 -9.34 3.20
C TYR A 10 -6.95 -8.79 2.04
N LEU A 11 -7.07 -7.51 1.68
CA LEU A 11 -6.19 -6.93 0.66
C LEU A 11 -4.78 -6.73 1.24
N PRO A 12 -3.75 -7.43 0.71
CA PRO A 12 -2.38 -7.27 1.14
C PRO A 12 -1.97 -5.80 1.03
N ALA A 13 -1.16 -5.32 1.97
CA ALA A 13 -0.67 -3.95 1.93
C ALA A 13 0.04 -3.60 0.59
N LYS A 14 0.61 -4.62 -0.08
CA LYS A 14 1.15 -4.54 -1.44
C LYS A 14 0.10 -4.16 -2.49
N GLU A 15 -1.08 -4.77 -2.50
CA GLU A 15 -2.11 -4.45 -3.50
C GLU A 15 -2.65 -3.03 -3.31
N ARG A 16 -2.80 -2.58 -2.05
CA ARG A 16 -3.15 -1.19 -1.75
C ARG A 16 -2.05 -0.21 -2.21
N TYR A 17 -0.77 -0.59 -2.10
CA TYR A 17 0.34 0.18 -2.65
C TYR A 17 0.24 0.29 -4.18
N GLU A 18 0.06 -0.84 -4.87
CA GLU A 18 -0.01 -0.88 -6.33
C GLU A 18 -1.24 -0.13 -6.89
N GLN A 19 -2.36 -0.17 -6.17
CA GLN A 19 -3.52 0.65 -6.51
C GLN A 19 -3.22 2.14 -6.35
N LEU A 20 -2.63 2.54 -5.22
CA LEU A 20 -2.26 3.94 -4.97
C LEU A 20 -1.20 4.44 -5.97
N LEU A 21 -0.27 3.57 -6.37
CA LEU A 21 0.73 3.88 -7.40
C LEU A 21 0.08 4.10 -8.78
N ARG A 22 -0.98 3.35 -9.11
CA ARG A 22 -1.71 3.52 -10.38
C ARG A 22 -2.63 4.74 -10.38
N GLU A 23 -3.32 5.00 -9.27
CA GLU A 23 -4.29 6.10 -9.17
C GLU A 23 -3.61 7.45 -8.88
N GLN A 24 -2.54 7.44 -8.09
CA GLN A 24 -1.88 8.65 -7.60
C GLN A 24 -0.35 8.47 -7.51
N PRO A 25 0.34 8.26 -8.66
CA PRO A 25 1.79 8.09 -8.68
C PRO A 25 2.53 9.29 -8.08
N ASP A 26 2.03 10.52 -8.31
CA ASP A 26 2.61 11.74 -7.73
C ASP A 26 2.71 11.71 -6.20
N VAL A 27 1.70 11.17 -5.52
CA VAL A 27 1.68 11.07 -4.06
C VAL A 27 2.72 10.05 -3.60
N ILE A 28 2.84 8.91 -4.27
CA ILE A 28 3.87 7.91 -3.94
C ILE A 28 5.29 8.46 -4.15
N HIS A 29 5.50 9.26 -5.20
CA HIS A 29 6.81 9.84 -5.49
C HIS A 29 7.19 10.98 -4.55
N ARG A 30 6.20 11.76 -4.07
CA ARG A 30 6.43 12.94 -3.20
C ARG A 30 6.35 12.61 -1.70
N ALA A 31 5.55 11.63 -1.31
CA ALA A 31 5.38 11.27 0.10
C ALA A 31 6.57 10.44 0.61
N GLN A 32 6.91 10.63 1.88
CA GLN A 32 7.96 9.84 2.51
C GLN A 32 7.50 8.41 2.76
N LEU A 33 8.43 7.46 2.65
CA LEU A 33 8.20 6.03 2.88
C LEU A 33 7.46 5.75 4.19
N GLY A 34 7.77 6.48 5.26
CA GLY A 34 7.11 6.31 6.56
C GLY A 34 5.61 6.57 6.50
N TYR A 35 5.18 7.66 5.87
CA TYR A 35 3.77 8.01 5.73
C TYR A 35 3.01 7.00 4.87
N ILE A 36 3.59 6.59 3.75
CA ILE A 36 2.99 5.60 2.86
C ILE A 36 2.89 4.25 3.59
N ALA A 37 3.92 3.85 4.33
CA ALA A 37 3.94 2.60 5.08
C ALA A 37 2.87 2.60 6.20
N SER A 38 2.76 3.68 6.96
CA SER A 38 1.72 3.86 7.98
C SER A 38 0.31 3.86 7.37
N PHE A 39 0.11 4.54 6.25
CA PHE A 39 -1.17 4.58 5.53
C PHE A 39 -1.58 3.19 5.01
N LEU A 40 -0.61 2.43 4.50
CA LEU A 40 -0.81 1.09 3.99
C LEU A 40 -0.76 0.02 5.09
N GLY A 41 -0.55 0.38 6.36
CA GLY A 41 -0.47 -0.58 7.46
C GLY A 41 0.66 -1.61 7.28
N MET A 42 1.77 -1.22 6.67
CA MET A 42 2.98 -2.04 6.52
C MET A 42 4.19 -1.36 7.14
N THR A 43 5.30 -2.08 7.28
CA THR A 43 6.54 -1.46 7.75
C THR A 43 7.23 -0.70 6.62
N PRO A 44 7.96 0.39 6.91
CA PRO A 44 8.74 1.12 5.91
C PRO A 44 9.77 0.23 5.21
N GLN A 45 10.31 -0.79 5.89
CA GLN A 45 11.21 -1.76 5.26
C GLN A 45 10.51 -2.61 4.20
N HIS A 46 9.26 -3.04 4.46
CA HIS A 46 8.46 -3.79 3.49
C HIS A 46 8.16 -2.92 2.26
N LEU A 47 7.75 -1.67 2.48
CA LEU A 47 7.51 -0.70 1.41
C LEU A 47 8.79 -0.42 0.59
N SER A 48 9.93 -0.29 1.27
CA SER A 48 11.22 -0.08 0.61
C SER A 48 11.59 -1.25 -0.29
N ARG A 49 11.34 -2.49 0.13
CA ARG A 49 11.56 -3.68 -0.72
C ARG A 49 10.67 -3.66 -1.95
N LEU A 50 9.37 -3.37 -1.78
CA LEU A 50 8.44 -3.27 -2.90
C LEU A 50 8.86 -2.20 -3.92
N ARG A 51 9.37 -1.05 -3.46
CA ARG A 51 9.92 -0.01 -4.35
C ARG A 51 11.21 -0.41 -5.05
N SER A 52 12.06 -1.22 -4.41
CA SER A 52 13.30 -1.72 -5.01
C SER A 52 13.07 -2.88 -5.99
N GLU A 53 11.95 -3.61 -5.84
CA GLU A 53 11.55 -4.70 -6.73
C GLU A 53 10.71 -4.23 -7.94
N SER A 54 10.28 -2.96 -7.96
CA SER A 54 9.50 -2.35 -9.05
C SER A 54 10.37 -1.75 -10.14
#